data_AF-X7F7Q1-F1
#
_entry.id   AF-X7F7Q1-F1
#
_cell.length_a   1.000
_cell.length_b   1.000
_cell.length_c   1.000
_cell.angle_alpha   90.00
_cell.angle_beta   90.00
_cell.angle_gamma   90.00
#
_symmetry.space_group_name_H-M   'P 1'
#
loop_
_entity.id
_entity.type
_entity.pdbx_description
1 polymer ?
#
loop_
_entity_poly.entity_id
_entity_poly.type
_entity_poly.pdbx_seq_one_letter_code
_entity_poly.pdbx_strand_id
1 'polypeptide(L)'
;MRDVAAENLSLGRLYEGHVNALRLIAVHGRPAQRARAEAEAARGMLFGVWGADDRTPVSASRGRLRGAKRFASGLGHVARALVTAETAEGQQLFLVAADERTRHDASAWDMAGMQDSRSGRFSCDGLAGEPLGPPGAYAEEPHFVGGTWRIAAVTLGGITGLVDRAAAALRGAGRMEAEAQLLRLAPIATRAVAAWPAIVRAG
;
A
#
# COMPACT_ATOMS: atom_id res chain seq x y z
N MET A 1 11.53 -0.49 3.19
CA MET A 1 10.38 0.42 2.96
C MET A 1 10.82 1.87 2.92
N ARG A 2 11.42 2.39 4.01
CA ARG A 2 11.97 3.76 4.04
C ARG A 2 12.84 4.06 2.83
N ASP A 3 13.85 3.23 2.58
CA ASP A 3 14.84 3.53 1.52
C ASP A 3 14.19 3.55 0.13
N VAL A 4 13.27 2.62 -0.15
CA VAL A 4 12.46 2.62 -1.38
C VAL A 4 11.64 3.92 -1.50
N ALA A 5 11.01 4.34 -0.42
CA ALA A 5 10.17 5.54 -0.40
C ALA A 5 10.98 6.85 -0.44
N ALA A 6 12.23 6.84 0.05
CA ALA A 6 13.16 7.96 -0.07
C ALA A 6 13.57 8.20 -1.53
N GLU A 7 13.61 7.15 -2.34
CA GLU A 7 13.83 7.29 -3.78
C GLU A 7 12.55 7.64 -4.54
N ASN A 8 11.46 6.93 -4.25
CA ASN A 8 10.19 7.15 -4.92
C ASN A 8 9.00 6.76 -4.02
N LEU A 9 8.19 7.76 -3.63
CA LEU A 9 7.02 7.55 -2.77
C LEU A 9 5.95 6.65 -3.41
N SER A 10 5.74 6.74 -4.72
CA SER A 10 4.82 5.87 -5.44
C SER A 10 5.27 4.41 -5.34
N LEU A 11 6.55 4.14 -5.56
CA LEU A 11 7.11 2.80 -5.42
C LEU A 11 7.05 2.32 -3.96
N GLY A 12 7.34 3.20 -3.00
CA GLY A 12 7.19 2.92 -1.57
C GLY A 12 5.77 2.47 -1.22
N ARG A 13 4.75 3.09 -1.79
CA ARG A 13 3.34 2.70 -1.63
C ARG A 13 3.03 1.32 -2.22
N LEU A 14 3.51 1.04 -3.42
CA LEU A 14 3.31 -0.28 -4.04
C LEU A 14 4.01 -1.39 -3.26
N TYR A 15 5.24 -1.12 -2.81
CA TYR A 15 6.02 -2.05 -2.01
C TYR A 15 5.38 -2.32 -0.64
N GLU A 16 4.84 -1.30 0.03
CA GLU A 16 4.10 -1.46 1.28
C GLU A 16 2.87 -2.35 1.07
N GLY A 17 2.05 -2.08 0.06
CA GLY A 17 0.87 -2.87 -0.27
C GLY A 17 1.20 -4.33 -0.55
N HIS A 18 2.30 -4.58 -1.26
CA HIS A 18 2.79 -5.94 -1.55
C HIS A 18 3.18 -6.70 -0.28
N VAL A 19 4.01 -6.08 0.58
CA VAL A 19 4.41 -6.70 1.85
C VAL A 19 3.20 -6.93 2.76
N ASN A 20 2.25 -5.99 2.78
CA ASN A 20 1.02 -6.13 3.54
C ASN A 20 0.18 -7.34 3.08
N ALA A 21 -0.01 -7.48 1.76
CA ALA A 21 -0.73 -8.61 1.19
C ALA A 21 -0.07 -9.95 1.55
N LEU A 22 1.26 -10.06 1.38
CA LEU A 22 1.99 -11.27 1.74
C LEU A 22 1.90 -11.57 3.24
N ARG A 23 1.97 -10.55 4.12
CA ARG A 23 1.80 -10.72 5.56
C ARG A 23 0.40 -11.26 5.89
N LEU A 24 -0.66 -10.67 5.33
CA LEU A 24 -2.03 -11.13 5.56
C LEU A 24 -2.25 -12.56 5.06
N ILE A 25 -1.70 -12.92 3.89
CA ILE A 25 -1.74 -14.29 3.38
C ILE A 25 -0.97 -15.25 4.30
N ALA A 26 0.19 -14.82 4.80
CA ALA A 26 1.00 -15.57 5.75
C ALA A 26 0.40 -15.64 7.17
N VAL A 27 -0.62 -14.87 7.51
CA VAL A 27 -1.30 -14.98 8.80
C VAL A 27 -2.58 -15.77 8.65
N HIS A 28 -3.43 -15.42 7.68
CA HIS A 28 -4.80 -15.92 7.58
C HIS A 28 -5.03 -16.93 6.44
N GLY A 29 -4.05 -17.10 5.54
CA GLY A 29 -4.19 -18.00 4.39
C GLY A 29 -4.06 -19.47 4.76
N ARG A 30 -4.69 -20.33 3.96
CA ARG A 30 -4.46 -21.79 4.00
C ARG A 30 -3.08 -22.15 3.42
N PRO A 31 -2.52 -23.33 3.73
CA PRO A 31 -1.20 -23.73 3.23
C PRO A 31 -1.02 -23.58 1.71
N ALA A 32 -2.03 -23.97 0.92
CA ALA A 32 -2.00 -23.83 -0.53
C ALA A 32 -1.95 -22.36 -1.00
N GLN A 33 -2.67 -21.45 -0.33
CA GLN A 33 -2.66 -20.02 -0.65
C GLN A 33 -1.30 -19.41 -0.36
N ARG A 34 -0.67 -19.79 0.76
CA ARG A 34 0.67 -19.33 1.15
C ARG A 34 1.73 -19.77 0.14
N ALA A 35 1.78 -21.07 -0.17
CA ALA A 35 2.73 -21.62 -1.13
C ALA A 35 2.57 -21.01 -2.52
N ARG A 36 1.33 -20.79 -2.97
CA ARG A 36 1.07 -20.11 -4.26
C ARG A 36 1.53 -18.65 -4.22
N ALA A 37 1.20 -17.90 -3.18
CA ALA A 37 1.60 -16.50 -3.07
C ALA A 37 3.12 -16.33 -3.01
N GLU A 38 3.81 -17.21 -2.29
CA GLU A 38 5.28 -17.24 -2.23
C GLU A 38 5.89 -17.51 -3.61
N ALA A 39 5.41 -18.54 -4.32
CA ALA A 39 5.88 -18.86 -5.67
C ALA A 39 5.58 -17.75 -6.69
N GLU A 40 4.41 -17.11 -6.60
CA GLU A 40 4.04 -15.97 -7.45
C GLU A 40 4.92 -14.75 -7.16
N ALA A 41 5.15 -14.42 -5.88
CA ALA A 41 6.02 -13.31 -5.47
C ALA A 41 7.48 -13.54 -5.88
N ALA A 42 7.99 -14.77 -5.76
CA ALA A 42 9.34 -15.14 -6.20
C ALA A 42 9.56 -14.95 -7.71
N ARG A 43 8.49 -14.98 -8.51
CA ARG A 43 8.51 -14.66 -9.96
C ARG A 43 8.33 -13.18 -10.25
N GLY A 44 8.33 -12.32 -9.24
CA GLY A 44 8.18 -10.87 -9.39
C GLY A 44 6.73 -10.40 -9.53
N MET A 45 5.73 -11.24 -9.26
CA MET A 45 4.33 -10.79 -9.28
C MET A 45 4.05 -9.88 -8.09
N LEU A 46 3.47 -8.71 -8.38
CA LEU A 46 3.11 -7.73 -7.37
C LEU A 46 1.73 -8.03 -6.76
N PHE A 47 1.62 -7.83 -5.45
CA PHE A 47 0.39 -8.01 -4.69
C PHE A 47 -0.09 -6.66 -4.15
N GLY A 48 -1.40 -6.51 -3.94
CA GLY A 48 -2.00 -5.32 -3.36
C GLY A 48 -3.03 -5.64 -2.27
N VAL A 49 -3.39 -4.62 -1.48
CA VAL A 49 -4.49 -4.68 -0.51
C VAL A 49 -5.41 -3.49 -0.74
N TRP A 50 -6.68 -3.75 -1.04
CA TRP A 50 -7.67 -2.73 -1.41
C TRP A 50 -8.90 -2.83 -0.48
N GLY A 51 -8.88 -2.02 0.58
CA GLY A 51 -9.94 -2.01 1.58
C GLY A 51 -11.06 -0.99 1.31
N ALA A 52 -10.74 0.13 0.65
CA ALA A 52 -11.67 1.25 0.51
C ALA A 52 -12.73 1.01 -0.57
N ASP A 53 -13.99 1.04 -0.19
CA ASP A 53 -15.12 0.90 -1.09
C ASP A 53 -15.39 2.16 -1.92
N ASP A 54 -15.81 1.95 -3.16
CA ASP A 54 -16.42 2.99 -3.99
C ASP A 54 -17.90 3.21 -3.59
N ARG A 55 -18.66 4.00 -4.36
CA ARG A 55 -20.10 4.24 -4.14
C ARG A 55 -20.91 2.96 -3.94
N THR A 56 -20.54 1.88 -4.64
CA THR A 56 -21.11 0.55 -4.44
C THR A 56 -20.07 -0.31 -3.73
N PRO A 57 -20.26 -0.57 -2.41
CA PRO A 57 -19.36 -1.42 -1.65
C PRO A 57 -19.23 -2.81 -2.24
N VAL A 58 -18.05 -3.39 -2.06
CA VAL A 58 -17.81 -4.75 -2.51
C VAL A 58 -18.52 -5.73 -1.59
N SER A 59 -19.35 -6.60 -2.16
CA SER A 59 -19.97 -7.74 -1.46
C SER A 59 -19.57 -9.04 -2.15
N ALA A 60 -19.59 -10.14 -1.40
CA ALA A 60 -19.30 -11.47 -1.89
C ALA A 60 -20.43 -12.45 -1.56
N SER A 61 -20.86 -13.19 -2.58
CA SER A 61 -21.84 -14.26 -2.43
C SER A 61 -21.49 -15.42 -3.36
N ARG A 62 -21.48 -16.65 -2.84
CA ARG A 62 -21.14 -17.87 -3.59
C ARG A 62 -19.80 -17.75 -4.35
N GLY A 63 -18.80 -17.13 -3.73
CA GLY A 63 -17.46 -16.95 -4.29
C GLY A 63 -17.35 -15.92 -5.43
N ARG A 64 -18.41 -15.13 -5.69
CA ARG A 64 -18.40 -14.05 -6.67
C ARG A 64 -18.56 -12.70 -5.98
N LEU A 65 -17.76 -11.74 -6.42
CA LEU A 65 -17.81 -10.37 -5.94
C LEU A 65 -18.69 -9.48 -6.83
N ARG A 66 -19.24 -8.44 -6.22
CA ARG A 66 -19.97 -7.33 -6.86
C ARG A 66 -19.59 -6.02 -6.22
N GLY A 67 -19.65 -4.92 -6.95
CA GLY A 67 -19.23 -3.59 -6.50
C GLY A 67 -17.82 -3.22 -6.93
N ALA A 68 -17.24 -2.20 -6.30
CA ALA A 68 -15.91 -1.71 -6.67
C ALA A 68 -15.11 -1.16 -5.48
N LYS A 69 -13.79 -1.24 -5.60
CA LYS A 69 -12.85 -0.56 -4.71
C LYS A 69 -12.39 0.75 -5.33
N ARG A 70 -12.12 1.74 -4.48
CA ARG A 70 -11.47 3.00 -4.83
C ARG A 70 -10.10 3.09 -4.16
N PHE A 71 -9.26 3.99 -4.65
CA PHE A 71 -7.87 4.14 -4.19
C PHE A 71 -7.07 2.84 -4.24
N ALA A 72 -7.42 1.96 -5.18
CA ALA A 72 -6.72 0.73 -5.46
C ALA A 72 -5.37 1.08 -6.10
N SER A 73 -4.30 1.15 -5.29
CA SER A 73 -2.94 1.44 -5.78
C SER A 73 -2.41 0.29 -6.62
N GLY A 74 -1.69 0.62 -7.69
CA GLY A 74 -0.99 -0.32 -8.55
C GLY A 74 -1.81 -0.86 -9.72
N LEU A 75 -2.82 -0.12 -10.21
CA LEU A 75 -3.57 -0.55 -11.39
C LEU A 75 -2.65 -0.75 -12.58
N GLY A 76 -2.80 -1.90 -13.25
CA GLY A 76 -1.93 -2.34 -14.34
C GLY A 76 -0.55 -2.88 -13.95
N HIS A 77 -0.23 -2.96 -12.64
CA HIS A 77 1.01 -3.54 -12.11
C HIS A 77 0.76 -4.67 -11.11
N VAL A 78 -0.28 -4.56 -10.28
CA VAL A 78 -0.68 -5.57 -9.31
C VAL A 78 -1.34 -6.75 -10.02
N ALA A 79 -0.81 -7.96 -9.82
CA ALA A 79 -1.32 -9.19 -10.41
C ALA A 79 -2.37 -9.90 -9.53
N ARG A 80 -2.26 -9.70 -8.20
CA ARG A 80 -3.18 -10.25 -7.20
C ARG A 80 -3.51 -9.19 -6.16
N ALA A 81 -4.77 -9.10 -5.77
CA ALA A 81 -5.18 -8.20 -4.71
C ALA A 81 -5.95 -8.93 -3.61
N LEU A 82 -5.73 -8.52 -2.37
CA LEU A 82 -6.66 -8.76 -1.29
C LEU A 82 -7.70 -7.64 -1.29
N VAL A 83 -8.96 -8.00 -1.40
CA VAL A 83 -10.10 -7.07 -1.30
C VAL A 83 -10.92 -7.41 -0.07
N THR A 84 -11.33 -6.40 0.70
CA THR A 84 -12.38 -6.61 1.70
C THR A 84 -13.72 -6.71 0.98
N ALA A 85 -14.60 -7.60 1.41
CA ALA A 85 -15.96 -7.71 0.89
C ALA A 85 -16.93 -8.03 2.01
N GLU A 86 -18.12 -7.45 1.95
CA GLU A 86 -19.22 -7.78 2.85
C GLU A 86 -19.81 -9.16 2.47
N THR A 87 -19.96 -10.03 3.47
CA THR A 87 -20.62 -11.34 3.34
C THR A 87 -21.85 -11.38 4.26
N ALA A 88 -22.63 -12.48 4.24
CA ALA A 88 -23.74 -12.62 5.18
C ALA A 88 -23.24 -12.74 6.64
N GLU A 89 -22.00 -13.17 6.82
CA GLU A 89 -21.33 -13.38 8.10
C GLU A 89 -20.44 -12.19 8.52
N GLY A 90 -20.42 -11.11 7.72
CA GLY A 90 -19.63 -9.90 7.95
C GLY A 90 -18.49 -9.68 6.95
N GLN A 91 -17.69 -8.64 7.15
CA GLN A 91 -16.56 -8.32 6.27
C GLN A 91 -15.50 -9.44 6.27
N GLN A 92 -15.04 -9.86 5.10
CA GLN A 92 -13.98 -10.85 4.94
C GLN A 92 -12.99 -10.44 3.84
N LEU A 93 -11.76 -10.96 3.89
CA LEU A 93 -10.77 -10.79 2.82
C LEU A 93 -10.97 -11.82 1.71
N PHE A 94 -10.83 -11.38 0.47
CA PHE A 94 -10.80 -12.23 -0.71
C PHE A 94 -9.54 -11.97 -1.53
N LEU A 95 -8.84 -13.04 -1.90
CA LEU A 95 -7.77 -13.00 -2.88
C LEU A 95 -8.35 -13.09 -4.28
N VAL A 96 -8.09 -12.08 -5.11
CA VAL A 96 -8.62 -11.96 -6.47
C VAL A 96 -7.51 -11.76 -7.49
N ALA A 97 -7.77 -12.16 -8.74
CA ALA A 97 -6.96 -11.73 -9.88
C ALA A 97 -7.17 -10.23 -10.13
N ALA A 98 -6.08 -9.50 -10.37
CA ALA A 98 -6.07 -8.04 -10.47
C ALA A 98 -5.47 -7.51 -11.78
N ASP A 99 -5.03 -8.40 -12.67
CA ASP A 99 -4.34 -8.10 -13.93
C ASP A 99 -5.28 -7.77 -15.11
N GLU A 100 -6.58 -8.02 -14.98
CA GLU A 100 -7.57 -7.72 -16.02
C GLU A 100 -7.81 -6.20 -16.17
N ARG A 101 -7.18 -5.60 -17.19
CA ARG A 101 -7.18 -4.13 -17.41
C ARG A 101 -8.55 -3.51 -17.63
N THR A 102 -9.52 -4.25 -18.16
CA THR A 102 -10.91 -3.77 -18.36
C THR A 102 -11.61 -3.41 -17.05
N ARG A 103 -11.10 -3.88 -15.91
CA ARG A 103 -11.61 -3.58 -14.57
C ARG A 103 -10.98 -2.33 -13.95
N HIS A 104 -9.97 -1.76 -14.60
CA HIS A 104 -9.17 -0.67 -14.05
C HIS A 104 -9.67 0.66 -14.58
N ASP A 105 -9.89 1.60 -13.68
CA ASP A 105 -10.12 2.99 -14.02
C ASP A 105 -9.22 3.88 -13.14
N ALA A 106 -8.14 4.39 -13.74
CA ALA A 106 -7.22 5.30 -13.08
C ALA A 106 -7.54 6.77 -13.37
N SER A 107 -8.54 7.10 -14.21
CA SER A 107 -8.75 8.49 -14.64
C SER A 107 -9.26 9.39 -13.52
N ALA A 108 -9.88 8.81 -12.48
CA ALA A 108 -10.31 9.54 -11.31
C ALA A 108 -9.17 9.90 -10.34
N TRP A 109 -7.95 9.42 -10.56
CA TRP A 109 -6.79 9.73 -9.72
C TRP A 109 -6.05 10.97 -10.23
N ASP A 110 -6.61 12.13 -9.88
CA ASP A 110 -6.05 13.44 -10.18
C ASP A 110 -5.44 14.07 -8.91
N MET A 111 -4.27 13.55 -8.52
CA MET A 111 -3.54 14.02 -7.35
C MET A 111 -2.22 14.66 -7.77
N ALA A 112 -1.80 15.71 -7.04
CA ALA A 112 -0.55 16.43 -7.28
C ALA A 112 0.72 15.60 -7.00
N GLY A 113 0.58 14.45 -6.35
CA GLY A 113 1.68 13.55 -6.02
C GLY A 113 1.26 12.09 -6.10
N MET A 114 2.25 11.20 -6.08
CA MET A 114 2.05 9.75 -6.17
C MET A 114 1.27 9.29 -7.42
N GLN A 115 1.38 10.03 -8.53
CA GLN A 115 0.70 9.68 -9.78
C GLN A 115 1.13 8.30 -10.31
N ASP A 116 2.43 8.00 -10.21
CA ASP A 116 3.00 6.70 -10.62
C ASP A 116 2.53 5.52 -9.74
N SER A 117 1.85 5.79 -8.61
CA SER A 117 1.20 4.71 -7.85
C SER A 117 0.02 4.11 -8.63
N ARG A 118 -0.44 4.79 -9.69
CA ARG A 118 -1.58 4.41 -10.54
C ARG A 118 -2.77 3.95 -9.69
N SER A 119 -3.06 4.73 -8.66
CA SER A 119 -4.21 4.48 -7.81
C SER A 119 -5.49 4.80 -8.58
N GLY A 120 -6.59 4.15 -8.24
CA GLY A 120 -7.85 4.38 -8.95
C GLY A 120 -8.97 3.48 -8.49
N ARG A 121 -9.95 3.30 -9.36
CA ARG A 121 -11.10 2.42 -9.18
C ARG A 121 -10.81 1.05 -9.79
N PHE A 122 -11.20 0.00 -9.07
CA PHE A 122 -11.13 -1.39 -9.52
C PHE A 122 -12.51 -2.03 -9.42
N SER A 123 -13.04 -2.52 -10.54
CA SER A 123 -14.34 -3.21 -10.59
C SER A 123 -14.23 -4.67 -10.16
N CYS A 124 -14.95 -5.03 -9.09
CA CYS A 124 -15.06 -6.41 -8.62
C CYS A 124 -16.26 -7.14 -9.24
N ASP A 125 -17.04 -6.50 -10.11
CA ASP A 125 -18.28 -7.07 -10.63
C ASP A 125 -18.08 -8.39 -11.38
N GLY A 126 -18.73 -9.43 -10.88
CA GLY A 126 -18.70 -10.78 -11.45
C GLY A 126 -17.37 -11.52 -11.25
N LEU A 127 -16.39 -10.90 -10.56
CA LEU A 127 -15.06 -11.44 -10.31
C LEU A 127 -15.14 -12.62 -9.35
N ALA A 128 -14.37 -13.68 -9.63
CA ALA A 128 -14.21 -14.77 -8.68
C ALA A 128 -13.19 -14.38 -7.60
N GLY A 129 -13.48 -14.74 -6.35
CA GLY A 129 -12.56 -14.52 -5.24
C GLY A 129 -12.43 -15.72 -4.35
N GLU A 130 -11.21 -15.96 -3.89
CA GLU A 130 -10.91 -17.00 -2.91
C GLU A 130 -10.88 -16.38 -1.51
N PRO A 131 -11.72 -16.83 -0.56
CA PRO A 131 -11.72 -16.27 0.79
C PRO A 131 -10.38 -16.51 1.49
N LEU A 132 -9.96 -15.53 2.30
CA LEU A 132 -8.75 -15.55 3.12
C LEU A 132 -9.13 -15.28 4.58
N GLY A 133 -8.84 -16.24 5.46
CA GLY A 133 -9.24 -16.16 6.87
C GLY A 133 -10.76 -16.20 7.10
N PRO A 134 -11.22 -16.16 8.35
CA PRO A 134 -12.63 -15.99 8.70
C PRO A 134 -13.12 -14.55 8.46
N PRO A 135 -14.44 -14.30 8.48
CA PRO A 135 -14.98 -12.95 8.63
C PRO A 135 -14.35 -12.23 9.84
N GLY A 136 -14.05 -10.94 9.70
CA GLY A 136 -13.38 -10.13 10.71
C GLY A 136 -11.85 -10.20 10.70
N ALA A 137 -11.25 -11.16 9.99
CA ALA A 137 -9.79 -11.38 10.00
C ALA A 137 -8.96 -10.13 9.66
N TYR A 138 -9.45 -9.25 8.79
CA TYR A 138 -8.73 -8.03 8.43
C TYR A 138 -8.56 -7.04 9.58
N ALA A 139 -9.50 -7.05 10.53
CA ALA A 139 -9.50 -6.16 11.69
C ALA A 139 -8.80 -6.78 12.92
N GLU A 140 -8.24 -7.99 12.80
CA GLU A 140 -7.53 -8.64 13.91
C GLU A 140 -6.23 -7.89 14.24
N GLU A 141 -6.09 -7.53 15.51
CA GLU A 141 -4.85 -6.96 16.02
C GLU A 141 -3.80 -8.07 16.25
N PRO A 142 -2.50 -7.79 16.02
CA PRO A 142 -1.90 -6.49 15.70
C PRO A 142 -1.82 -6.21 14.19
N HIS A 143 -2.48 -7.01 13.34
CA HIS A 143 -2.26 -7.00 11.89
C HIS A 143 -2.90 -5.80 11.21
N PHE A 144 -4.02 -5.31 11.76
CA PHE A 144 -4.70 -4.12 11.29
C PHE A 144 -3.96 -2.83 11.65
N VAL A 145 -3.99 -2.39 12.92
CA VAL A 145 -3.35 -1.12 13.32
C VAL A 145 -1.83 -1.18 13.18
N GLY A 146 -1.20 -2.34 13.35
CA GLY A 146 0.23 -2.52 13.08
C GLY A 146 0.64 -2.17 11.65
N GLY A 147 -0.29 -2.17 10.69
CA GLY A 147 -0.06 -1.64 9.34
C GLY A 147 0.29 -0.16 9.29
N THR A 148 -0.14 0.62 10.27
CA THR A 148 0.16 2.06 10.37
C THR A 148 1.66 2.32 10.47
N TRP A 149 2.42 1.42 11.12
CA TRP A 149 3.88 1.56 11.23
C TRP A 149 4.60 1.40 9.89
N ARG A 150 4.07 0.58 8.98
CA ARG A 150 4.60 0.48 7.61
C ARG A 150 4.34 1.76 6.82
N ILE A 151 3.15 2.34 6.96
CA ILE A 151 2.82 3.64 6.37
C ILE A 151 3.75 4.71 6.93
N ALA A 152 3.99 4.73 8.25
CA ALA A 152 4.93 5.64 8.89
C ALA A 152 6.35 5.47 8.34
N ALA A 153 6.81 4.24 8.09
CA ALA A 153 8.11 3.98 7.46
C ALA A 153 8.20 4.54 6.02
N VAL A 154 7.13 4.42 5.22
CA VAL A 154 7.05 5.01 3.87
C VAL A 154 7.06 6.53 3.94
N THR A 155 6.25 7.13 4.83
CA THR A 155 6.19 8.58 5.04
C THR A 155 7.53 9.14 5.47
N LEU A 156 8.20 8.47 6.42
CA LEU A 156 9.54 8.87 6.86
C LEU A 156 10.55 8.81 5.71
N GLY A 157 10.48 7.77 4.87
CA GLY A 157 11.29 7.70 3.66
C GLY A 157 11.06 8.89 2.74
N GLY A 158 9.80 9.24 2.46
CA GLY A 158 9.47 10.41 1.64
C GLY A 158 10.02 11.71 2.22
N ILE A 159 9.90 11.93 3.54
CA ILE A 159 10.46 13.10 4.22
C ILE A 159 11.99 13.13 4.07
N THR A 160 12.67 12.03 4.35
CA THR A 160 14.13 11.92 4.21
C THR A 160 14.57 12.22 2.78
N GLY A 161 13.92 11.61 1.78
CA GLY A 161 14.23 11.82 0.37
C GLY A 161 14.01 13.25 -0.11
N LEU A 162 13.03 13.98 0.44
CA LEU A 162 12.82 15.40 0.15
C LEU A 162 13.91 16.28 0.79
N VAL A 163 14.25 16.01 2.05
CA VAL A 163 15.32 16.74 2.76
C VAL A 163 16.66 16.54 2.06
N ASP A 164 17.00 15.32 1.65
CA ASP A 164 18.25 15.02 0.95
C ASP A 164 18.36 15.74 -0.39
N ARG A 165 17.27 15.75 -1.18
CA ARG A 165 17.22 16.47 -2.45
C ARG A 165 17.31 17.99 -2.26
N ALA A 166 16.64 18.54 -1.26
CA ALA A 166 16.73 19.96 -0.93
C ALA A 166 18.15 20.33 -0.51
N ALA A 167 18.78 19.54 0.36
CA ALA A 167 20.15 19.75 0.81
C ALA A 167 21.16 19.62 -0.35
N ALA A 168 20.96 18.67 -1.26
CA ALA A 168 21.79 18.52 -2.47
C ALA A 168 21.68 19.75 -3.38
N ALA A 169 20.47 20.24 -3.64
CA ALA A 169 20.25 21.45 -4.44
C ALA A 169 20.89 22.70 -3.80
N LEU A 170 20.78 22.85 -2.48
CA LEU A 170 21.40 23.96 -1.75
C LEU A 170 22.92 23.89 -1.76
N ARG A 171 23.51 22.69 -1.59
CA ARG A 171 24.96 22.49 -1.73
C ARG A 171 25.46 22.83 -3.13
N GLY A 172 24.76 22.36 -4.16
CA GLY A 172 25.08 22.70 -5.56
C GLY A 172 25.03 24.21 -5.84
N ALA A 173 24.16 24.94 -5.15
CA ALA A 173 24.06 26.39 -5.26
C ALA A 173 24.99 27.17 -4.30
N GLY A 174 25.79 26.50 -3.46
CA GLY A 174 26.63 27.15 -2.45
C GLY A 174 25.84 27.84 -1.32
N ARG A 175 24.60 27.41 -1.06
CA ARG A 175 23.65 28.06 -0.13
C ARG A 175 23.34 27.22 1.12
N MET A 176 24.02 26.10 1.31
CA MET A 176 23.72 25.18 2.43
C MET A 176 23.96 25.83 3.79
N GLU A 177 25.04 26.62 3.91
CA GLU A 177 25.42 27.30 5.15
C GLU A 177 24.61 28.58 5.42
N ALA A 178 23.71 28.96 4.51
CA ALA A 178 22.87 30.14 4.72
C ALA A 178 21.90 29.89 5.88
N GLU A 179 21.95 30.73 6.91
CA GLU A 179 21.15 30.60 8.15
C GLU A 179 19.66 30.35 7.86
N ALA A 180 19.08 31.10 6.92
CA ALA A 180 17.68 30.94 6.52
C ALA A 180 17.34 29.54 5.97
N GLN A 181 18.31 28.82 5.39
CA GLN A 181 18.09 27.45 4.90
C GLN A 181 18.25 26.42 6.01
N LEU A 182 19.23 26.61 6.90
CA LEU A 182 19.38 25.78 8.09
C LEU A 182 18.13 25.85 8.98
N LEU A 183 17.60 27.05 9.22
CA LEU A 183 16.37 27.24 9.99
C LEU A 183 15.14 26.59 9.35
N ARG A 184 15.11 26.44 8.03
CA ARG A 184 14.02 25.75 7.31
C ARG A 184 14.13 24.24 7.38
N LEU A 185 15.33 23.69 7.14
CA LEU A 185 15.51 22.24 7.00
C LEU A 185 15.76 21.53 8.35
N ALA A 186 16.46 22.16 9.28
CA ALA A 186 16.84 21.53 10.55
C ALA A 186 15.63 21.02 11.36
N PRO A 187 14.51 21.76 11.52
CA PRO A 187 13.36 21.25 12.25
C PRO A 187 12.68 20.03 11.60
N ILE A 188 12.77 19.90 10.27
CA ILE A 188 12.20 18.77 9.54
C ILE A 188 13.11 17.55 9.72
N ALA A 189 14.43 17.73 9.51
CA ALA A 189 15.43 16.69 9.70
C ALA A 189 15.43 16.14 11.13
N THR A 190 15.38 17.01 12.14
CA THR A 190 15.31 16.60 13.55
C THR A 190 14.09 15.73 13.84
N ARG A 191 12.91 16.11 13.33
CA ARG A 191 11.68 15.30 13.51
C ARG A 191 11.77 13.96 12.79
N ALA A 192 12.34 13.93 11.58
CA ALA A 192 12.55 12.70 10.84
C ALA A 192 13.48 11.72 11.60
N VAL A 193 14.60 12.22 12.12
CA VAL A 193 15.54 11.43 12.94
C VAL A 193 14.87 10.95 14.22
N ALA A 194 14.08 11.79 14.89
CA ALA A 194 13.37 11.43 16.12
C ALA A 194 12.28 10.36 15.89
N ALA A 195 11.61 10.36 14.73
CA ALA A 195 10.58 9.37 14.41
C ALA A 195 11.16 7.97 14.12
N TRP A 196 12.40 7.89 13.63
CA TRP A 196 13.00 6.65 13.15
C TRP A 196 13.03 5.51 14.20
N PRO A 197 13.53 5.72 15.44
CA PRO A 197 13.61 4.63 16.42
C PRO A 197 12.24 4.08 16.84
N ALA A 198 11.20 4.93 16.86
CA ALA A 198 9.85 4.48 17.20
C ALA A 198 9.28 3.56 16.11
N ILE A 199 9.49 3.90 14.83
CA ILE A 199 9.04 3.10 13.70
C ILE A 199 9.78 1.76 13.64
N VAL A 200 11.10 1.75 13.87
CA VAL A 200 11.90 0.51 13.86
C VAL A 200 11.49 -0.46 14.97
N ARG A 201 11.18 0.05 16.17
CA ARG A 201 10.76 -0.80 17.30
C ARG A 201 9.37 -1.42 17.13
N ALA A 202 8.53 -0.83 16.27
CA ALA A 202 7.14 -1.24 16.11
C ALA A 202 6.89 -2.18 14.93
N GLY A 203 7.87 -2.33 14.04
CA GLY A 203 7.82 -3.25 12.88
C GLY A 203 8.48 -4.60 13.18
#